data_AF-A0A8J2W8S8-F1
#
_entry.id   AF-A0A8J2W8S8-F1
#
_cell.length_a   1.000
_cell.length_b   1.000
_cell.length_c   1.000
_cell.angle_alpha   90.00
_cell.angle_beta   90.00
_cell.angle_gamma   90.00
#
_symmetry.space_group_name_H-M   'P 1'
#
loop_
_entity.id
_entity.type
_entity.pdbx_description
1 polymer ?
#
loop_
_entity_poly.entity_id
_entity_poly.type
_entity_poly.pdbx_seq_one_letter_code
_entity_poly.pdbx_strand_id
1 'polypeptide(L)'
;MNRLTSVLKVRLPDIRVFGSKCLSKWNGQETLAQDDPEMWALVKAEKMRQKQGLELIASEICDEVKAHLLGDMAHISGLVAGRVIPSPFDYADVVTSTTHKTLRGPRSGLIFFRRGVKGKDKQGKDIMFDLEQRINQAVFPSLQGGPHNHAIGGVAVALRQATTPEFREYQTQVLRNAKAMAAALMAKGYTLVSGGTDTHLVLVDLRPKGLDGARGEQVCNKTSISLNKNTCPGDKSAMTPGGLRLGAPALTSRGFIEKDFEQMVEFFHRAIGIASEVKPKTSKLKDYKEYLENNDEVKTKMDALKSEVNKFALQFPMPGFEEH
;
A
#
# COMPACT_ATOMS: atom_id res chain seq x y z
N MET A 1 -15.34 -7.73 27.49
CA MET A 1 -16.18 -6.54 27.26
C MET A 1 -15.48 -5.22 27.68
N ASN A 2 -14.16 -5.06 27.50
CA ASN A 2 -13.42 -3.84 27.91
C ASN A 2 -12.17 -3.56 27.05
N ARG A 3 -12.28 -3.60 25.72
CA ARG A 3 -11.36 -2.86 24.82
C ARG A 3 -11.91 -1.50 24.38
N LEU A 4 -13.15 -1.20 24.80
CA LEU A 4 -13.96 -0.07 24.37
C LEU A 4 -13.88 1.17 25.29
N THR A 5 -12.97 1.20 26.27
CA THR A 5 -13.00 2.22 27.32
C THR A 5 -11.82 3.19 27.36
N SER A 6 -10.77 3.02 26.54
CA SER A 6 -9.61 3.94 26.59
C SER A 6 -9.28 4.67 25.28
N VAL A 7 -9.92 4.34 24.16
CA VAL A 7 -9.72 5.07 22.89
C VAL A 7 -11.07 5.56 22.40
N LEU A 8 -11.39 6.80 22.76
CA LEU A 8 -12.50 7.61 22.23
C LEU A 8 -13.74 6.81 21.82
N LYS A 9 -14.49 6.32 22.82
CA LYS A 9 -15.95 6.42 22.67
C LYS A 9 -16.22 7.91 22.52
N VAL A 10 -16.45 8.37 21.29
CA VAL A 10 -17.38 9.48 21.10
C VAL A 10 -18.72 8.91 21.59
N ARG A 11 -18.92 8.91 22.91
CA ARG A 11 -20.25 9.10 23.44
C ARG A 11 -20.66 10.40 22.78
N LEU A 12 -21.60 10.33 21.83
CA LEU A 12 -22.46 11.46 21.58
C LEU A 12 -22.80 11.98 22.98
N PRO A 13 -22.41 13.23 23.34
CA PRO A 13 -22.77 13.74 24.66
C PRO A 13 -24.27 13.52 24.81
N ASP A 14 -24.72 13.12 26.00
CA ASP A 14 -26.15 13.12 26.32
C ASP A 14 -26.71 14.41 25.73
N ILE A 15 -27.59 14.30 24.72
CA ILE A 15 -28.29 15.43 24.14
C ILE A 15 -29.20 15.90 25.28
N ARG A 16 -28.61 16.66 26.21
CA ARG A 16 -29.36 17.51 27.11
C ARG A 16 -29.90 18.58 26.19
N VAL A 17 -31.19 18.44 25.88
CA VAL A 17 -32.00 19.54 25.36
C VAL A 17 -32.01 20.61 26.46
N PHE A 18 -30.93 21.38 26.54
CA PHE A 18 -30.85 22.54 27.41
C PHE A 18 -31.68 23.63 26.79
N GLY A 19 -32.58 24.18 27.61
CA GLY A 19 -33.59 25.14 27.22
C GLY A 19 -33.03 26.31 26.41
N SER A 20 -33.80 26.61 25.37
CA SER A 20 -33.95 27.89 24.66
C SER A 20 -33.19 29.07 25.26
N LYS A 21 -31.93 29.26 24.87
CA LYS A 21 -31.28 30.57 24.90
C LYS A 21 -30.52 30.79 23.59
N CYS A 22 -31.04 31.75 22.82
CA CYS A 22 -30.52 32.32 21.57
C CYS A 22 -30.18 31.32 20.45
N LEU A 23 -31.21 30.95 19.68
CA LEU A 23 -31.02 30.52 18.30
C LEU A 23 -30.35 31.67 17.52
N SER A 24 -29.13 31.45 17.04
CA SER A 24 -28.60 32.21 15.91
C SER A 24 -29.64 32.18 14.78
N LYS A 25 -29.84 33.31 14.10
CA LYS A 25 -30.74 33.41 12.94
C LYS A 25 -30.12 32.65 11.76
N TRP A 26 -30.15 31.32 11.79
CA TRP A 26 -29.75 30.51 10.65
C TRP A 26 -30.68 30.82 9.47
N ASN A 27 -30.13 31.47 8.44
CA ASN A 27 -30.88 31.91 7.26
C ASN A 27 -30.76 30.91 6.08
N GLY A 28 -30.11 29.76 6.30
CA GLY A 28 -29.89 28.73 5.28
C GLY A 28 -28.85 29.08 4.21
N GLN A 29 -28.25 30.27 4.27
CA GLN A 29 -27.18 30.70 3.36
C GLN A 29 -25.78 30.46 3.94
N GLU A 30 -25.70 30.27 5.25
CA GLU A 30 -24.46 29.98 5.98
C GLU A 30 -24.12 28.49 5.87
N THR A 31 -22.83 28.19 5.64
CA THR A 31 -22.34 26.81 5.66
C THR A 31 -22.43 26.23 7.07
N LEU A 32 -22.49 24.89 7.19
CA LEU A 32 -22.46 24.21 8.50
C LEU A 32 -21.24 24.62 9.34
N ALA A 33 -20.12 24.97 8.69
CA ALA A 33 -18.91 25.46 9.36
C ALA A 33 -19.09 26.82 10.05
N GLN A 34 -20.01 27.65 9.55
CA GLN A 34 -20.29 28.99 10.05
C GLN A 34 -21.42 28.98 11.09
N ASP A 35 -22.44 28.15 10.86
CA ASP A 35 -23.62 28.04 11.72
C ASP A 35 -23.35 27.18 12.99
N ASP A 36 -22.72 26.02 12.81
CA ASP A 36 -22.37 25.11 13.90
C ASP A 36 -20.92 24.59 13.73
N PRO A 37 -19.92 25.40 14.15
CA PRO A 37 -18.52 25.02 14.06
C PRO A 37 -18.17 23.74 14.82
N GLU A 38 -18.91 23.42 15.88
CA GLU A 38 -18.70 22.22 16.70
C GLU A 38 -19.15 20.97 15.95
N MET A 39 -20.37 20.97 15.40
CA MET A 39 -20.86 19.87 14.56
C MET A 39 -19.99 19.71 13.31
N TRP A 40 -19.56 20.81 12.69
CA TRP A 40 -18.62 20.75 11.57
C TRP A 40 -17.26 20.13 11.96
N ALA A 41 -16.75 20.43 13.16
CA ALA A 41 -15.53 19.83 13.68
C ALA A 41 -15.69 18.31 13.89
N LEU A 42 -16.83 17.88 14.44
CA LEU A 42 -17.16 16.46 14.62
C LEU A 42 -17.31 15.73 13.27
N VAL A 43 -17.97 16.33 12.27
CA VAL A 43 -18.09 15.76 10.91
C VAL A 43 -16.71 15.60 10.27
N LYS A 44 -15.82 16.60 10.43
CA LYS A 44 -14.43 16.50 9.95
C LYS A 44 -13.66 15.40 10.69
N ALA A 45 -13.81 15.30 12.01
CA ALA A 45 -13.16 14.27 12.82
C ALA A 45 -13.62 12.87 12.39
N GLU A 46 -14.92 12.65 12.20
CA GLU A 46 -15.47 11.37 11.73
C GLU A 46 -14.98 11.04 10.30
N LYS A 47 -14.95 12.02 9.41
CA LYS A 47 -14.37 11.84 8.06
C LYS A 47 -12.91 11.43 8.11
N MET A 48 -12.12 11.97 9.05
CA MET A 48 -10.73 11.56 9.24
C MET A 48 -10.64 10.16 9.86
N ARG A 49 -11.52 9.83 10.83
CA ARG A 49 -11.63 8.48 11.40
C ARG A 49 -11.91 7.44 10.32
N GLN A 50 -12.81 7.71 9.39
CA GLN A 50 -13.12 6.82 8.27
C GLN A 50 -11.96 6.65 7.28
N LYS A 51 -11.12 7.69 7.13
CA LYS A 51 -9.96 7.64 6.25
C LYS A 51 -8.75 6.94 6.88
N GLN A 52 -8.54 7.12 8.18
CA GLN A 52 -7.31 6.70 8.87
C GLN A 52 -7.51 5.55 9.87
N GLY A 53 -8.74 5.26 10.25
CA GLY A 53 -9.11 4.27 11.26
C GLY A 53 -9.88 3.09 10.68
N LEU A 54 -9.58 2.68 9.45
CA LEU A 54 -10.29 1.57 8.80
C LEU A 54 -10.17 0.29 9.63
N GLU A 55 -9.00 0.01 10.19
CA GLU A 55 -8.72 -1.15 11.04
C GLU A 55 -9.50 -1.08 12.37
N LEU A 56 -9.63 0.12 12.94
CA LEU A 56 -10.44 0.36 14.12
C LEU A 56 -11.93 0.10 13.82
N ILE A 57 -12.46 0.68 12.73
CA ILE A 57 -13.85 0.50 12.31
C ILE A 57 -14.14 -0.97 12.01
N ALA A 58 -13.23 -1.65 11.31
CA ALA A 58 -13.34 -3.08 11.05
C ALA A 58 -13.37 -3.89 12.35
N SER A 59 -12.55 -3.53 13.34
CA SER A 59 -12.56 -4.16 14.66
C SER A 59 -13.87 -3.95 15.42
N GLU A 60 -14.41 -2.72 15.40
CA GLU A 60 -15.71 -2.41 16.03
C GLU A 60 -16.83 -3.28 15.44
N ILE A 61 -16.87 -3.39 14.12
CA ILE A 61 -17.84 -4.23 13.40
C ILE A 61 -17.63 -5.71 13.73
N CYS A 62 -16.38 -6.20 13.70
CA CYS A 62 -16.08 -7.60 14.04
C CYS A 62 -16.50 -7.94 15.47
N ASP A 63 -16.29 -7.04 16.43
CA ASP A 63 -16.74 -7.24 17.81
C ASP A 63 -18.27 -7.29 17.92
N GLU A 64 -18.98 -6.43 17.18
CA GLU A 64 -20.45 -6.40 17.14
C GLU A 64 -21.03 -7.71 16.59
N VAL A 65 -20.51 -8.19 15.46
CA VAL A 65 -21.00 -9.41 14.79
C VAL A 65 -20.33 -10.69 15.28
N LYS A 66 -19.44 -10.58 16.28
CA LYS A 66 -18.66 -11.69 16.86
C LYS A 66 -17.79 -12.44 15.85
N ALA A 67 -17.20 -11.72 14.90
CA ALA A 67 -16.24 -12.25 13.91
C ALA A 67 -14.79 -12.08 14.37
N HIS A 68 -13.88 -12.82 13.72
CA HIS A 68 -12.44 -12.60 13.84
C HIS A 68 -11.96 -11.53 12.86
N LEU A 69 -11.10 -10.62 13.31
CA LEU A 69 -10.42 -9.67 12.44
C LEU A 69 -9.04 -10.21 12.04
N LEU A 70 -8.87 -10.48 10.74
CA LEU A 70 -7.60 -10.84 10.12
C LEU A 70 -7.03 -9.63 9.37
N GLY A 71 -5.85 -9.16 9.79
CA GLY A 71 -5.09 -8.15 9.05
C GLY A 71 -3.97 -8.79 8.22
N ASP A 72 -4.07 -8.80 6.89
CA ASP A 72 -2.95 -9.18 6.03
C ASP A 72 -2.08 -7.96 5.73
N MET A 73 -0.90 -7.90 6.35
CA MET A 73 0.05 -6.79 6.20
C MET A 73 1.19 -7.12 5.23
N ALA A 74 1.07 -8.13 4.36
CA ALA A 74 2.15 -8.61 3.51
C ALA A 74 2.93 -7.52 2.77
N HIS A 75 2.24 -6.50 2.28
CA HIS A 75 2.84 -5.39 1.55
C HIS A 75 3.49 -4.33 2.45
N ILE A 76 3.02 -4.16 3.68
CA ILE A 76 3.39 -3.04 4.56
C ILE A 76 4.14 -3.48 5.83
N SER A 77 4.41 -4.77 5.99
CA SER A 77 5.02 -5.33 7.22
C SER A 77 6.36 -4.68 7.59
N GLY A 78 7.18 -4.30 6.60
CA GLY A 78 8.40 -3.54 6.88
C GLY A 78 8.13 -2.15 7.42
N LEU A 79 7.12 -1.45 6.88
CA LEU A 79 6.71 -0.12 7.35
C LEU A 79 6.14 -0.18 8.78
N VAL A 80 5.36 -1.22 9.08
CA VAL A 80 4.86 -1.50 10.45
C VAL A 80 6.02 -1.78 11.40
N ALA A 81 6.95 -2.66 11.01
CA ALA A 81 8.12 -3.00 11.83
C ALA A 81 9.01 -1.77 12.10
N GLY A 82 9.20 -0.91 11.09
CA GLY A 82 9.91 0.37 11.21
C GLY A 82 9.15 1.44 11.98
N ARG A 83 7.89 1.20 12.39
CA ARG A 83 7.02 2.15 13.10
C ARG A 83 6.87 3.49 12.35
N VAL A 84 6.72 3.42 11.03
CA VAL A 84 6.53 4.60 10.16
C VAL A 84 5.09 4.73 9.66
N ILE A 85 4.25 3.73 9.92
CA ILE A 85 2.80 3.73 9.69
C ILE A 85 2.07 3.06 10.87
N PRO A 86 0.74 3.22 11.00
CA PRO A 86 -0.06 2.54 12.02
C PRO A 86 0.06 1.01 11.98
N SER A 87 -0.15 0.38 13.13
CA SER A 87 0.01 -1.06 13.30
C SER A 87 -1.34 -1.79 13.28
N PRO A 88 -1.54 -2.83 12.44
CA PRO A 88 -2.76 -3.64 12.50
C PRO A 88 -2.83 -4.47 13.79
N PHE A 89 -1.70 -4.64 14.50
CA PHE A 89 -1.65 -5.36 15.77
C PHE A 89 -2.35 -4.64 16.92
N ASP A 90 -2.79 -3.39 16.76
CA ASP A 90 -3.58 -2.72 17.81
C ASP A 90 -5.01 -3.27 17.84
N TYR A 91 -5.52 -3.72 16.69
CA TYR A 91 -6.92 -4.08 16.51
C TYR A 91 -7.11 -5.58 16.19
N ALA A 92 -6.28 -6.14 15.31
CA ALA A 92 -6.51 -7.49 14.78
C ALA A 92 -6.36 -8.61 15.83
N ASP A 93 -7.10 -9.69 15.61
CA ASP A 93 -6.98 -10.97 16.34
C ASP A 93 -5.85 -11.83 15.76
N VAL A 94 -5.75 -11.83 14.43
CA VAL A 94 -4.76 -12.56 13.63
C VAL A 94 -4.14 -11.58 12.65
N VAL A 95 -2.82 -11.64 12.48
CA VAL A 95 -2.10 -10.87 11.46
C VAL A 95 -1.27 -11.82 10.61
N THR A 96 -1.46 -11.78 9.31
CA THR A 96 -0.64 -12.55 8.35
C THR A 96 0.30 -11.62 7.60
N SER A 97 1.45 -12.15 7.20
CA SER A 97 2.40 -11.38 6.38
C SER A 97 3.32 -12.28 5.58
N THR A 98 3.74 -11.81 4.41
CA THR A 98 4.96 -12.29 3.75
C THR A 98 6.20 -11.65 4.35
N THR A 99 7.36 -12.30 4.20
CA THR A 99 8.65 -11.81 4.73
C THR A 99 9.54 -11.10 3.71
N HIS A 100 9.20 -11.13 2.41
CA HIS A 100 10.10 -10.72 1.32
C HIS A 100 9.82 -9.35 0.68
N LYS A 101 8.71 -8.70 1.01
CA LYS A 101 8.33 -7.41 0.41
C LYS A 101 9.04 -6.26 1.13
N THR A 102 8.29 -5.37 1.78
CA THR A 102 8.87 -4.26 2.54
C THR A 102 9.74 -4.72 3.72
N LEU A 103 9.53 -5.93 4.25
CA LEU A 103 10.37 -6.53 5.29
C LEU A 103 11.76 -6.99 4.81
N ARG A 104 11.97 -7.12 3.49
CA ARG A 104 13.28 -7.38 2.85
C ARG A 104 13.97 -8.70 3.27
N GLY A 105 13.22 -9.70 3.70
CA GLY A 105 13.71 -11.06 3.99
C GLY A 105 13.57 -12.05 2.83
N PRO A 106 13.83 -13.35 3.05
CA PRO A 106 13.60 -14.39 2.05
C PRO A 106 12.10 -14.64 1.84
N ARG A 107 11.74 -15.42 0.81
CA ARG A 107 10.34 -15.81 0.55
C ARG A 107 9.83 -16.80 1.62
N SER A 108 9.01 -16.31 2.53
CA SER A 108 8.29 -17.08 3.54
C SER A 108 7.03 -16.33 3.99
N GLY A 109 6.27 -16.94 4.92
CA GLY A 109 5.08 -16.37 5.56
C GLY A 109 5.15 -16.43 7.09
N LEU A 110 4.43 -15.52 7.75
CA LEU A 110 4.27 -15.44 9.19
C LEU A 110 2.77 -15.34 9.53
N ILE A 111 2.36 -16.04 10.59
CA ILE A 111 1.02 -15.92 11.17
C ILE A 111 1.19 -15.52 12.64
N PHE A 112 0.75 -14.32 12.97
CA PHE A 112 0.68 -13.83 14.34
C PHE A 112 -0.76 -13.98 14.85
N PHE A 113 -0.92 -14.32 16.11
CA PHE A 113 -2.22 -14.48 16.74
C PHE A 113 -2.18 -14.03 18.19
N ARG A 114 -3.33 -13.54 18.68
CA ARG A 114 -3.49 -13.20 20.10
C ARG A 114 -3.47 -14.45 20.99
N ARG A 115 -2.96 -14.27 22.20
CA ARG A 115 -2.97 -15.26 23.29
C ARG A 115 -3.48 -14.59 24.57
N GLY A 116 -3.86 -15.37 25.57
CA GLY A 116 -4.30 -14.88 26.87
C GLY A 116 -5.78 -14.47 26.90
N VAL A 117 -6.12 -13.50 27.73
CA VAL A 117 -7.51 -13.07 27.98
C VAL A 117 -8.03 -12.18 26.84
N LYS A 118 -9.09 -12.63 26.17
CA LYS A 118 -9.85 -11.85 25.17
C LYS A 118 -10.80 -10.85 25.84
N GLY A 119 -11.43 -11.26 26.94
CA GLY A 119 -12.36 -10.43 27.68
C GLY A 119 -12.93 -11.14 28.89
N LYS A 120 -14.01 -10.59 29.46
CA LYS A 120 -14.79 -11.21 30.52
C LYS A 120 -16.22 -11.44 30.02
N ASP A 121 -16.82 -12.53 30.48
CA ASP A 121 -18.23 -12.82 30.28
C ASP A 121 -19.13 -11.98 31.22
N LYS A 122 -20.45 -12.22 31.16
CA LYS A 122 -21.43 -11.52 32.02
C LYS A 122 -21.25 -11.82 33.51
N GLN A 123 -20.56 -12.90 33.85
CA GLN A 123 -20.33 -13.37 35.22
C GLN A 123 -18.94 -12.93 35.73
N GLY A 124 -18.17 -12.19 34.92
CA GLY A 124 -16.83 -11.71 35.27
C GLY A 124 -15.71 -12.73 35.03
N LYS A 125 -16.01 -13.91 34.48
CA LYS A 125 -15.03 -14.95 34.18
C LYS A 125 -14.27 -14.61 32.90
N ASP A 126 -12.98 -14.91 32.90
CA ASP A 126 -12.12 -14.65 31.75
C ASP A 126 -12.47 -15.56 30.56
N ILE A 127 -12.63 -14.94 29.41
CA ILE A 127 -12.75 -15.55 28.09
C ILE A 127 -11.36 -15.53 27.48
N MET A 128 -10.81 -16.69 27.17
CA MET A 128 -9.48 -16.82 26.59
C MET A 128 -9.53 -16.78 25.06
N PHE A 129 -8.44 -16.33 24.44
CA PHE A 129 -8.21 -16.58 23.02
C PHE A 129 -7.95 -18.07 22.77
N ASP A 130 -8.61 -18.62 21.75
CA ASP A 130 -8.45 -20.01 21.30
C ASP A 130 -7.94 -20.04 19.85
N LEU A 131 -6.77 -19.43 19.62
CA LEU A 131 -6.18 -19.28 18.28
C LEU A 131 -4.90 -20.12 18.12
N GLU A 132 -4.07 -20.19 19.15
CA GLU A 132 -2.74 -20.79 19.08
C GLU A 132 -2.76 -22.25 18.62
N GLN A 133 -3.51 -23.10 19.34
CA GLN A 133 -3.58 -24.52 19.02
C GLN A 133 -4.18 -24.75 17.63
N ARG A 134 -5.27 -24.03 17.30
CA ARG A 134 -5.97 -24.15 16.03
C ARG A 134 -5.09 -23.76 14.84
N ILE A 135 -4.39 -22.63 14.93
CA ILE A 135 -3.50 -22.14 13.86
C ILE A 135 -2.30 -23.08 13.70
N ASN A 136 -1.65 -23.47 14.79
CA ASN A 136 -0.51 -24.39 14.72
C ASN A 136 -0.90 -25.73 14.11
N GLN A 137 -2.04 -26.30 14.51
CA GLN A 137 -2.56 -27.57 13.95
C GLN A 137 -2.95 -27.44 12.47
N ALA A 138 -3.55 -26.31 12.08
CA ALA A 138 -3.89 -26.04 10.68
C ALA A 138 -2.63 -25.97 9.79
N VAL A 139 -1.53 -25.40 10.29
CA VAL A 139 -0.25 -25.42 9.58
C VAL A 139 0.30 -26.84 9.52
N PHE A 140 0.47 -27.49 10.67
CA PHE A 140 0.93 -28.87 10.78
C PHE A 140 0.17 -29.58 11.92
N PRO A 141 -0.46 -30.75 11.67
CA PRO A 141 -0.25 -31.63 10.52
C PRO A 141 -1.22 -31.45 9.34
N SER A 142 -2.12 -30.46 9.36
CA SER A 142 -3.23 -30.43 8.39
C SER A 142 -2.83 -30.04 6.96
N LEU A 143 -2.05 -28.97 6.76
CA LEU A 143 -1.76 -28.43 5.42
C LEU A 143 -0.33 -28.62 4.94
N GLN A 144 0.65 -28.60 5.85
CA GLN A 144 2.08 -28.71 5.53
C GLN A 144 2.71 -29.92 6.22
N GLY A 145 3.86 -30.35 5.68
CA GLY A 145 4.71 -31.40 6.26
C GLY A 145 5.93 -30.82 6.97
N GLY A 146 7.14 -31.19 6.52
CA GLY A 146 8.39 -30.72 7.13
C GLY A 146 8.66 -29.22 6.91
N PRO A 147 9.16 -28.50 7.93
CA PRO A 147 9.44 -27.06 7.82
C PRO A 147 10.69 -26.77 6.99
N HIS A 148 10.68 -25.65 6.27
CA HIS A 148 11.84 -25.16 5.51
C HIS A 148 12.81 -24.39 6.42
N ASN A 149 13.60 -25.11 7.22
CA ASN A 149 14.48 -24.52 8.24
C ASN A 149 15.52 -23.52 7.69
N HIS A 150 16.00 -23.71 6.46
CA HIS A 150 16.87 -22.76 5.78
C HIS A 150 16.19 -21.39 5.57
N ALA A 151 14.92 -21.38 5.18
CA ALA A 151 14.14 -20.16 5.04
C ALA A 151 13.84 -19.52 6.41
N ILE A 152 13.54 -20.33 7.43
CA ILE A 152 13.32 -19.85 8.80
C ILE A 152 14.57 -19.14 9.34
N GLY A 153 15.76 -19.71 9.12
CA GLY A 153 17.03 -19.07 9.47
C GLY A 153 17.20 -17.70 8.79
N GLY A 154 16.94 -17.62 7.48
CA GLY A 154 16.99 -16.35 6.75
C GLY A 154 15.93 -15.33 7.22
N VAL A 155 14.73 -15.77 7.59
CA VAL A 155 13.70 -14.91 8.18
C VAL A 155 14.16 -14.35 9.51
N ALA A 156 14.79 -15.15 10.38
CA ALA A 156 15.31 -14.68 11.66
C ALA A 156 16.37 -13.58 11.48
N VAL A 157 17.25 -13.72 10.49
CA VAL A 157 18.23 -12.67 10.14
C VAL A 157 17.53 -11.38 9.70
N ALA A 158 16.54 -11.47 8.80
CA ALA A 158 15.81 -10.30 8.33
C ALA A 158 15.00 -9.62 9.45
N LEU A 159 14.40 -10.40 10.35
CA LEU A 159 13.69 -9.86 11.52
C LEU A 159 14.66 -9.13 12.47
N ARG A 160 15.88 -9.66 12.67
CA ARG A 160 16.92 -8.97 13.43
C ARG A 160 17.34 -7.65 12.77
N GLN A 161 17.46 -7.62 11.45
CA GLN A 161 17.72 -6.36 10.73
C GLN A 161 16.57 -5.37 10.90
N ALA A 162 15.32 -5.85 10.91
CA ALA A 162 14.14 -5.00 11.06
C ALA A 162 14.02 -4.29 12.42
N THR A 163 14.79 -4.70 13.43
CA THR A 163 14.81 -4.03 14.74
C THR A 163 15.80 -2.88 14.84
N THR A 164 16.64 -2.65 13.82
CA THR A 164 17.70 -1.64 13.90
C THR A 164 17.22 -0.24 13.51
N PRO A 165 17.87 0.84 14.01
CA PRO A 165 17.56 2.21 13.62
C PRO A 165 17.70 2.46 12.11
N GLU A 166 18.68 1.84 11.45
CA GLU A 166 18.93 1.98 10.01
C GLU A 166 17.76 1.42 9.19
N PHE A 167 17.11 0.34 9.66
CA PHE A 167 15.92 -0.17 9.00
C PHE A 167 14.75 0.81 9.11
N ARG A 168 14.58 1.48 10.25
CA ARG A 168 13.57 2.53 10.41
C ARG A 168 13.84 3.73 9.50
N GLU A 169 15.10 4.15 9.37
CA GLU A 169 15.47 5.21 8.43
C GLU A 169 15.18 4.80 6.99
N TYR A 170 15.55 3.57 6.60
CA TYR A 170 15.21 2.99 5.30
C TYR A 170 13.70 3.04 5.02
N GLN A 171 12.85 2.61 5.96
CA GLN A 171 11.39 2.64 5.77
C GLN A 171 10.84 4.08 5.71
N THR A 172 11.44 5.02 6.45
CA THR A 172 11.10 6.44 6.37
C THR A 172 11.43 6.99 4.98
N GLN A 173 12.60 6.65 4.44
CA GLN A 173 13.00 7.02 3.09
C GLN A 173 12.09 6.40 2.03
N VAL A 174 11.63 5.15 2.21
CA VAL A 174 10.65 4.51 1.32
C VAL A 174 9.37 5.34 1.19
N LEU A 175 8.85 5.88 2.30
CA LEU A 175 7.65 6.74 2.29
C LEU A 175 7.93 8.09 1.61
N ARG A 176 9.08 8.71 1.89
CA ARG A 176 9.48 9.98 1.24
C ARG A 176 9.61 9.82 -0.27
N ASN A 177 10.31 8.77 -0.70
CA ASN A 177 10.48 8.41 -2.10
C ASN A 177 9.14 8.14 -2.81
N ALA A 178 8.22 7.42 -2.17
CA ALA A 178 6.89 7.18 -2.73
C ALA A 178 6.08 8.48 -2.89
N LYS A 179 6.19 9.42 -1.95
CA LYS A 179 5.57 10.74 -2.03
C LYS A 179 6.20 11.61 -3.13
N ALA A 180 7.53 11.62 -3.24
CA ALA A 180 8.23 12.32 -4.32
C ALA A 180 7.85 11.78 -5.70
N MET A 181 7.80 10.46 -5.84
CA MET A 181 7.32 9.78 -7.06
C MET A 181 5.87 10.19 -7.39
N ALA A 182 4.98 10.21 -6.40
CA ALA A 182 3.59 10.63 -6.60
C ALA A 182 3.50 12.09 -7.08
N ALA A 183 4.22 13.00 -6.43
CA ALA A 183 4.26 14.41 -6.80
C ALA A 183 4.79 14.63 -8.22
N ALA A 184 5.90 13.97 -8.58
CA ALA A 184 6.49 14.04 -9.91
C ALA A 184 5.54 13.51 -11.00
N LEU A 185 4.84 12.39 -10.72
CA LEU A 185 3.83 11.85 -11.65
C LEU A 185 2.67 12.82 -11.86
N MET A 186 2.15 13.41 -10.79
CA MET A 186 1.07 14.42 -10.89
C MET A 186 1.53 15.66 -11.65
N ALA A 187 2.77 16.12 -11.44
CA ALA A 187 3.34 17.25 -12.18
C ALA A 187 3.46 16.96 -13.70
N LYS A 188 3.62 15.70 -14.10
CA LYS A 188 3.59 15.24 -15.50
C LYS A 188 2.18 14.95 -16.04
N GLY A 189 1.14 15.32 -15.28
CA GLY A 189 -0.25 15.17 -15.66
C GLY A 189 -0.74 13.71 -15.66
N TYR A 190 -0.19 12.85 -14.80
CA TYR A 190 -0.75 11.53 -14.54
C TYR A 190 -1.83 11.61 -13.46
N THR A 191 -2.89 10.82 -13.63
CA THR A 191 -3.89 10.62 -12.58
C THR A 191 -3.46 9.48 -11.69
N LEU A 192 -3.48 9.69 -10.37
CA LEU A 192 -3.22 8.65 -9.39
C LEU A 192 -4.54 8.20 -8.77
N VAL A 193 -4.77 6.89 -8.67
CA VAL A 193 -5.90 6.36 -7.90
C VAL A 193 -5.75 6.83 -6.45
N SER A 194 -6.83 7.37 -5.87
CA SER A 194 -6.88 8.05 -4.56
C SER A 194 -6.14 9.40 -4.47
N GLY A 195 -5.50 9.87 -5.54
CA GLY A 195 -4.87 11.21 -5.61
C GLY A 195 -3.48 11.32 -5.00
N GLY A 196 -2.85 10.23 -4.56
CA GLY A 196 -1.53 10.27 -3.93
C GLY A 196 -1.11 8.93 -3.33
N THR A 197 -0.32 8.98 -2.25
CA THR A 197 0.03 7.80 -1.45
C THR A 197 0.43 8.16 -0.02
N ASP A 198 0.04 7.29 0.91
CA ASP A 198 0.51 7.28 2.31
C ASP A 198 1.39 6.05 2.61
N THR A 199 1.74 5.27 1.58
CA THR A 199 2.47 4.01 1.73
C THR A 199 3.66 3.94 0.76
N HIS A 200 4.18 2.73 0.51
CA HIS A 200 5.35 2.46 -0.32
C HIS A 200 5.06 2.40 -1.84
N LEU A 201 3.79 2.54 -2.27
CA LEU A 201 3.39 2.35 -3.67
C LEU A 201 2.49 3.48 -4.17
N VAL A 202 2.42 3.64 -5.49
CA VAL A 202 1.46 4.50 -6.19
C VAL A 202 0.76 3.69 -7.27
N LEU A 203 -0.50 4.03 -7.55
CA LEU A 203 -1.30 3.41 -8.61
C LEU A 203 -1.67 4.46 -9.64
N VAL A 204 -1.02 4.41 -10.81
CA VAL A 204 -1.23 5.34 -11.92
C VAL A 204 -2.39 4.85 -12.77
N ASP A 205 -3.35 5.72 -13.06
CA ASP A 205 -4.42 5.50 -14.04
C ASP A 205 -4.01 6.09 -15.40
N LEU A 206 -3.87 5.22 -16.40
CA LEU A 206 -3.47 5.62 -17.76
C LEU A 206 -4.66 5.91 -18.68
N ARG A 207 -5.89 5.63 -18.26
CA ARG A 207 -7.09 5.82 -19.08
C ARG A 207 -7.29 7.28 -19.50
N PRO A 208 -7.03 8.30 -18.66
CA PRO A 208 -7.08 9.70 -19.08
C PRO A 208 -6.09 10.06 -20.19
N LYS A 209 -4.99 9.31 -20.32
CA LYS A 209 -4.03 9.43 -21.44
C LYS A 209 -4.39 8.53 -22.63
N GLY A 210 -5.58 7.91 -22.60
CA GLY A 210 -6.03 7.01 -23.64
C GLY A 210 -5.12 5.78 -23.80
N LEU A 211 -4.46 5.30 -22.74
CA LEU A 211 -3.57 4.13 -22.75
C LEU A 211 -4.05 3.08 -21.72
N ASP A 212 -3.76 1.81 -21.98
CA ASP A 212 -4.01 0.72 -21.03
C ASP A 212 -2.71 0.24 -20.38
N GLY A 213 -2.83 -0.36 -19.20
CA GLY A 213 -1.70 -0.84 -18.41
C GLY A 213 -0.90 -1.93 -19.12
N ALA A 214 -1.53 -2.77 -19.95
CA ALA A 214 -0.80 -3.82 -20.66
C ALA A 214 0.18 -3.24 -21.67
N ARG A 215 -0.24 -2.26 -22.48
CA ARG A 215 0.65 -1.58 -23.44
C ARG A 215 1.74 -0.76 -22.75
N GLY A 216 1.39 0.00 -21.71
CA GLY A 216 2.37 0.76 -20.92
C GLY A 216 3.44 -0.14 -20.30
N GLU A 217 3.02 -1.26 -19.68
CA GLU A 217 3.92 -2.27 -19.10
C GLU A 217 4.89 -2.86 -20.13
N GLN A 218 4.44 -3.14 -21.37
CA GLN A 218 5.33 -3.69 -22.40
C GLN A 218 6.50 -2.76 -22.74
N VAL A 219 6.23 -1.47 -22.94
CA VAL A 219 7.29 -0.51 -23.27
C VAL A 219 8.22 -0.31 -22.09
N CYS A 220 7.68 -0.11 -20.88
CA CYS A 220 8.50 0.01 -19.67
C CYS A 220 9.44 -1.20 -19.49
N ASN A 221 8.94 -2.43 -19.65
CA ASN A 221 9.76 -3.63 -19.55
C ASN A 221 10.87 -3.68 -20.61
N LYS A 222 10.56 -3.31 -21.87
CA LYS A 222 11.57 -3.25 -22.95
C LYS A 222 12.66 -2.20 -22.69
N THR A 223 12.35 -1.15 -21.92
CA THR A 223 13.29 -0.09 -21.54
C THR A 223 13.88 -0.26 -20.14
N SER A 224 13.96 -1.49 -19.62
CA SER A 224 14.52 -1.84 -18.30
C SER A 224 13.78 -1.26 -17.07
N ILE A 225 12.50 -0.90 -17.22
CA ILE A 225 11.65 -0.42 -16.12
C ILE A 225 10.62 -1.51 -15.80
N SER A 226 10.90 -2.30 -14.76
CA SER A 226 10.02 -3.39 -14.33
C SER A 226 8.89 -2.87 -13.43
N LEU A 227 7.66 -3.05 -13.88
CA LEU A 227 6.44 -2.69 -13.15
C LEU A 227 5.30 -3.66 -13.47
N ASN A 228 4.14 -3.48 -12.84
CA ASN A 228 2.99 -4.35 -13.03
C ASN A 228 1.75 -3.57 -13.42
N LYS A 229 1.07 -4.03 -14.48
CA LYS A 229 -0.29 -3.57 -14.80
C LYS A 229 -1.28 -3.94 -13.71
N ASN A 230 -2.18 -3.03 -13.37
CA ASN A 230 -3.09 -3.19 -12.24
C ASN A 230 -4.46 -2.59 -12.57
N THR A 231 -5.53 -3.29 -12.18
CA THR A 231 -6.90 -2.80 -12.35
C THR A 231 -7.10 -1.50 -11.58
N CYS A 232 -7.80 -0.56 -12.18
CA CYS A 232 -8.24 0.68 -11.55
C CYS A 232 -9.74 0.65 -11.24
N PRO A 233 -10.21 1.40 -10.23
CA PRO A 233 -11.64 1.63 -10.03
C PRO A 233 -12.31 2.08 -11.34
N GLY A 234 -13.41 1.43 -11.71
CA GLY A 234 -14.15 1.69 -12.95
C GLY A 234 -13.69 0.88 -14.17
N ASP A 235 -12.65 0.05 -14.07
CA ASP A 235 -12.30 -0.87 -15.15
C ASP A 235 -13.40 -1.90 -15.36
N LYS A 236 -13.83 -2.06 -16.62
CA LYS A 236 -14.87 -3.03 -17.00
C LYS A 236 -14.34 -4.48 -17.06
N SER A 237 -13.02 -4.67 -17.15
CA SER A 237 -12.40 -5.99 -17.29
C SER A 237 -11.04 -6.04 -16.60
N ALA A 238 -10.82 -7.09 -15.81
CA ALA A 238 -9.53 -7.37 -15.21
C ALA A 238 -8.47 -7.79 -16.25
N MET A 239 -8.88 -8.23 -17.45
CA MET A 239 -7.96 -8.67 -18.50
C MET A 239 -7.30 -7.50 -19.26
N THR A 240 -7.86 -6.31 -19.16
CA THR A 240 -7.30 -5.10 -19.79
C THR A 240 -7.28 -3.96 -18.76
N PRO A 241 -6.44 -4.08 -17.73
CA PRO A 241 -6.38 -3.10 -16.65
C PRO A 241 -5.93 -1.73 -17.18
N GLY A 242 -6.53 -0.66 -16.67
CA GLY A 242 -6.23 0.72 -17.04
C GLY A 242 -5.00 1.31 -16.35
N GLY A 243 -4.44 0.63 -15.35
CA GLY A 243 -3.41 1.21 -14.49
C GLY A 243 -2.07 0.49 -14.45
N LEU A 244 -1.10 1.16 -13.84
CA LEU A 244 0.22 0.65 -13.52
C LEU A 244 0.54 0.90 -12.04
N ARG A 245 1.06 -0.12 -11.36
CA ARG A 245 1.48 -0.04 -9.97
C ARG A 245 3.01 0.10 -9.88
N LEU A 246 3.45 1.15 -9.21
CA LEU A 246 4.88 1.44 -8.97
C LEU A 246 5.15 1.43 -7.46
N GLY A 247 6.33 0.99 -7.06
CA GLY A 247 6.71 0.88 -5.65
C GLY A 247 8.14 1.32 -5.38
N ALA A 248 8.35 1.99 -4.25
CA ALA A 248 9.64 2.53 -3.84
C ALA A 248 10.64 1.54 -3.16
N PRO A 249 10.25 0.42 -2.49
CA PRO A 249 11.16 -0.35 -1.63
C PRO A 249 12.44 -0.86 -2.30
N ALA A 250 12.33 -1.39 -3.51
CA ALA A 250 13.44 -2.03 -4.21
C ALA A 250 14.56 -1.03 -4.53
N LEU A 251 14.21 0.11 -5.14
CA LEU A 251 15.20 1.15 -5.49
C LEU A 251 15.72 1.88 -4.25
N THR A 252 14.87 2.09 -3.24
CA THR A 252 15.32 2.67 -1.96
C THR A 252 16.36 1.77 -1.27
N SER A 253 16.22 0.45 -1.37
CA SER A 253 17.24 -0.49 -0.84
C SER A 253 18.59 -0.38 -1.56
N ARG A 254 18.62 0.19 -2.77
CA ARG A 254 19.83 0.50 -3.54
C ARG A 254 20.36 1.91 -3.26
N GLY A 255 19.76 2.66 -2.34
CA GLY A 255 20.19 4.00 -1.97
C GLY A 255 19.53 5.13 -2.73
N PHE A 256 18.46 4.87 -3.50
CA PHE A 256 17.71 5.96 -4.15
C PHE A 256 17.09 6.90 -3.11
N ILE A 257 17.18 8.19 -3.39
CA ILE A 257 16.49 9.27 -2.67
C ILE A 257 15.46 9.97 -3.58
N GLU A 258 14.80 11.01 -3.08
CA GLU A 258 13.66 11.67 -3.73
C GLU A 258 13.98 12.14 -5.15
N LYS A 259 15.16 12.76 -5.33
CA LYS A 259 15.64 13.24 -6.64
C LYS A 259 15.83 12.12 -7.66
N ASP A 260 16.25 10.94 -7.19
CA ASP A 260 16.41 9.77 -8.07
C ASP A 260 15.06 9.20 -8.50
N PHE A 261 14.04 9.30 -7.64
CA PHE A 261 12.66 8.96 -7.99
C PHE A 261 12.04 9.95 -8.98
N GLU A 262 12.36 11.24 -8.90
CA GLU A 262 11.98 12.22 -9.93
C GLU A 262 12.58 11.86 -11.29
N GLN A 263 13.87 11.50 -11.31
CA GLN A 263 14.55 11.02 -12.54
C GLN A 263 13.94 9.71 -13.05
N MET A 264 13.58 8.78 -12.17
CA MET A 264 12.87 7.55 -12.55
C MET A 264 11.50 7.87 -13.18
N VAL A 265 10.76 8.83 -12.64
CA VAL A 265 9.50 9.30 -13.20
C VAL A 265 9.69 9.94 -14.58
N GLU A 266 10.80 10.63 -14.83
CA GLU A 266 11.13 11.13 -16.17
C GLU A 266 11.32 9.98 -17.17
N PHE A 267 12.05 8.92 -16.81
CA PHE A 267 12.20 7.75 -17.67
C PHE A 267 10.86 7.03 -17.90
N PHE A 268 10.05 6.88 -16.85
CA PHE A 268 8.70 6.35 -16.96
C PHE A 268 7.84 7.19 -17.90
N HIS A 269 7.89 8.52 -17.78
CA HIS A 269 7.13 9.43 -18.62
C HIS A 269 7.49 9.28 -20.10
N ARG A 270 8.79 9.21 -20.42
CA ARG A 270 9.29 8.97 -21.78
C ARG A 270 8.85 7.61 -22.31
N ALA A 271 8.90 6.54 -21.50
CA ALA A 271 8.41 5.22 -21.89
C ALA A 271 6.90 5.23 -22.22
N ILE A 272 6.09 5.91 -21.40
CA ILE A 272 4.66 6.07 -21.69
C ILE A 272 4.41 6.95 -22.93
N GLY A 273 5.27 7.93 -23.20
CA GLY A 273 5.26 8.70 -24.44
C GLY A 273 5.40 7.81 -25.68
N ILE A 274 6.41 6.93 -25.69
CA ILE A 274 6.59 5.92 -26.74
C ILE A 274 5.34 5.03 -26.84
N ALA A 275 4.82 4.55 -25.71
CA ALA A 275 3.65 3.68 -25.71
C ALA A 275 2.41 4.35 -26.32
N SER A 276 2.23 5.65 -26.04
CA SER A 276 1.12 6.46 -26.55
C SER A 276 1.27 6.77 -28.04
N GLU A 277 2.50 6.95 -28.53
CA GLU A 277 2.78 7.13 -29.96
C GLU A 277 2.46 5.87 -30.77
N VAL A 278 2.78 4.69 -30.23
CA VAL A 278 2.59 3.40 -30.92
C VAL A 278 1.15 2.92 -30.87
N LYS A 279 0.42 3.21 -29.77
CA LYS A 279 -0.96 2.74 -29.59
C LYS A 279 -1.87 2.99 -30.81
N PRO A 280 -2.00 4.21 -31.37
CA PRO A 280 -2.90 4.47 -32.50
C PRO A 280 -2.47 3.79 -33.81
N LYS A 281 -1.21 3.34 -33.92
CA LYS A 281 -0.68 2.64 -35.10
C LYS A 281 -1.05 1.14 -35.12
N THR A 282 -1.70 0.63 -34.07
CA THR A 282 -1.99 -0.80 -33.89
C THR A 282 -3.37 -1.02 -33.28
N SER A 283 -3.96 -2.20 -33.48
CA SER A 283 -5.30 -2.51 -32.96
C SER A 283 -5.25 -3.47 -31.77
N LYS A 284 -4.76 -4.70 -31.99
CA LYS A 284 -4.68 -5.73 -30.96
C LYS A 284 -3.37 -5.63 -30.19
N LEU A 285 -3.34 -6.22 -28.99
CA LEU A 285 -2.12 -6.25 -28.17
C LEU A 285 -1.01 -7.10 -28.84
N LYS A 286 -1.38 -8.10 -29.63
CA LYS A 286 -0.42 -8.91 -30.41
C LYS A 286 0.30 -8.03 -31.43
N ASP A 287 -0.44 -7.34 -32.29
CA ASP A 287 0.09 -6.42 -33.29
C ASP A 287 0.93 -5.30 -32.64
N TYR A 288 0.51 -4.81 -31.47
CA TYR A 288 1.28 -3.84 -30.69
C TYR A 288 2.67 -4.36 -30.31
N LYS A 289 2.77 -5.60 -29.81
CA LYS A 289 4.06 -6.22 -29.46
C LYS A 289 4.94 -6.43 -30.68
N GLU A 290 4.36 -6.92 -31.78
CA GLU A 290 5.08 -7.12 -33.04
C GLU A 290 5.58 -5.78 -33.61
N TYR A 291 4.77 -4.71 -33.52
CA TYR A 291 5.16 -3.38 -33.96
C TYR A 291 6.35 -2.83 -33.16
N LEU A 292 6.35 -3.00 -31.82
CA LEU A 292 7.49 -2.62 -30.98
C LEU A 292 8.78 -3.37 -31.37
N GLU A 293 8.67 -4.56 -31.94
CA GLU A 293 9.80 -5.42 -32.31
C GLU A 293 10.26 -5.26 -33.75
N ASN A 294 9.42 -4.76 -34.65
CA ASN A 294 9.71 -4.71 -36.08
C ASN A 294 9.86 -3.29 -36.63
N ASN A 295 9.47 -2.25 -35.87
CA ASN A 295 9.65 -0.87 -36.30
C ASN A 295 11.00 -0.29 -35.82
N ASP A 296 11.90 0.00 -36.75
CA ASP A 296 13.28 0.46 -36.45
C ASP A 296 13.33 1.80 -35.72
N GLU A 297 12.44 2.75 -36.03
CA GLU A 297 12.39 4.04 -35.34
C GLU A 297 12.01 3.87 -33.86
N VAL A 298 10.98 3.07 -33.57
CA VAL A 298 10.54 2.79 -32.20
C VAL A 298 11.59 2.00 -31.43
N LYS A 299 12.21 1.00 -32.06
CA LYS A 299 13.32 0.25 -31.44
C LYS A 299 14.47 1.17 -31.08
N THR A 300 14.88 2.05 -31.98
CA THR A 300 15.95 3.03 -31.74
C THR A 300 15.60 3.94 -30.55
N LYS A 301 14.37 4.46 -30.46
CA LYS A 301 13.90 5.26 -29.31
C LYS A 301 13.93 4.46 -28.00
N MET A 302 13.46 3.20 -28.01
CA MET A 302 13.45 2.33 -26.84
C MET A 302 14.86 1.95 -26.39
N ASP A 303 15.75 1.63 -27.31
CA ASP A 303 17.13 1.24 -27.01
C ASP A 303 17.94 2.42 -26.46
N ALA A 304 17.72 3.63 -26.97
CA ALA A 304 18.28 4.86 -26.41
C ALA A 304 17.82 5.06 -24.96
N LEU A 305 16.50 4.99 -24.71
CA LEU A 305 15.95 5.11 -23.36
C LEU A 305 16.45 4.00 -22.43
N LYS A 306 16.53 2.76 -22.91
CA LYS A 306 17.06 1.62 -22.16
C LYS A 306 18.52 1.85 -21.75
N SER A 307 19.34 2.37 -22.66
CA SER A 307 20.74 2.70 -22.40
C SER A 307 20.87 3.75 -21.30
N GLU A 308 20.06 4.81 -21.36
CA GLU A 308 20.04 5.86 -20.32
C GLU A 308 19.57 5.32 -18.97
N VAL A 309 18.49 4.52 -18.94
CA VAL A 309 17.98 3.88 -17.72
C VAL A 309 19.03 2.97 -17.11
N ASN A 310 19.68 2.12 -17.90
CA ASN A 310 20.73 1.22 -17.42
C ASN A 310 21.93 2.01 -16.89
N LYS A 311 22.39 3.04 -17.62
CA LYS A 311 23.51 3.89 -17.19
C LYS A 311 23.22 4.60 -15.87
N PHE A 312 21.99 5.06 -15.65
CA PHE A 312 21.57 5.64 -14.39
C PHE A 312 21.51 4.58 -13.28
N ALA A 313 20.85 3.45 -13.53
CA ALA A 313 20.65 2.40 -12.54
C ALA A 313 21.96 1.73 -12.08
N LEU A 314 22.99 1.66 -12.92
CA LEU A 314 24.29 1.04 -12.60
C LEU A 314 25.16 1.90 -11.65
N GLN A 315 24.78 3.15 -11.38
CA GLN A 315 25.50 4.01 -10.44
C GLN A 315 25.23 3.65 -8.96
N PHE A 316 24.20 2.84 -8.71
CA PHE A 316 23.71 2.53 -7.37
C PHE A 316 24.13 1.12 -6.93
N PRO A 317 24.47 0.91 -5.64
CA PRO A 317 24.82 -0.40 -5.11
C PRO A 317 23.67 -1.41 -5.26
N MET A 318 24.00 -2.70 -5.18
CA MET A 318 23.03 -3.79 -5.18
C MET A 318 23.22 -4.62 -3.91
N PRO A 319 22.22 -4.69 -3.00
CA PRO A 319 22.26 -5.65 -1.91
C PRO A 319 22.21 -7.08 -2.45
N GLY A 320 23.13 -7.93 -2.03
CA GLY A 320 23.24 -9.31 -2.51
C GLY A 320 24.68 -9.77 -2.57
N PHE A 321 24.94 -10.82 -3.34
CA PHE A 321 26.30 -11.24 -3.68
C PHE A 321 26.84 -10.40 -4.85
N GLU A 322 28.16 -10.32 -4.97
CA GLU A 322 28.80 -9.55 -6.03
C GLU A 322 28.61 -10.18 -7.42
N GLU A 323 28.46 -11.51 -7.49
CA GLU A 323 28.50 -12.27 -8.74
C GLU A 323 27.21 -13.04 -9.09
N HIS A 324 26.25 -13.18 -8.15
CA HIS A 324 25.03 -13.99 -8.37
C HIS A 324 23.80 -13.55 -7.57
#